data_AF-A0A0M3HF80-F1
#
_entry.id   AF-A0A0M3HF80-F1
#
_cell.length_a   1.000
_cell.length_b   1.000
_cell.length_c   1.000
_cell.angle_alpha   90.00
_cell.angle_beta   90.00
_cell.angle_gamma   90.00
#
_symmetry.space_group_name_H-M   'P 1'
#
loop_
_entity.id
_entity.type
_entity.pdbx_description
1 polymer ?
#
loop_
_entity_poly.entity_id
_entity_poly.type
_entity_poly.pdbx_seq_one_letter_code
_entity_poly.pdbx_strand_id
1 'polypeptide(L)'
;MSRALIAHENELFRKYVDPSFPDLIELAKLCPLVMVNSNELYNLPRPTLHKIIYIGGLGMKHKDAKPLTGEFKKIVDKAKRVALMTFGSHANSTAMPQSWKQAFLNSFRTFPDVEFIIRYEGKDLDGKTPTNVHLKPWIPQSDLLQNEKTALLITHGGYNSLQEAIISGVPLIMIPLFGDQPGNAKLAVKHGFGCSIRKGEVTTEMVTKALDIVLHNSSYKESAVRMRNMVLKKPSQPEELLVKWTEFVAEFKQLPNLVPYSVKLNFIQYHCLDVIALLGIITLVALIIVIQILKLTYRFICRKITAGKGKLKTQ
;
A
#
# COMPACT_ATOMS: atom_id res chain seq x y z
N MET A 1 -7.59 -7.30 11.13
CA MET A 1 -7.78 -6.41 12.29
C MET A 1 -7.87 -7.30 13.51
N SER A 2 -7.12 -7.04 14.58
CA SER A 2 -7.19 -7.88 15.79
C SER A 2 -8.54 -7.68 16.46
N ARG A 3 -9.24 -8.76 16.84
CA ARG A 3 -10.51 -8.67 17.60
C ARG A 3 -10.37 -7.85 18.89
N ALA A 4 -9.16 -7.79 19.46
CA ALA A 4 -8.87 -7.00 20.66
C ALA A 4 -8.98 -5.48 20.44
N LEU A 5 -8.62 -4.99 19.24
CA LEU A 5 -8.72 -3.57 18.90
C LEU A 5 -10.19 -3.14 18.82
N ILE A 6 -11.01 -3.95 18.16
CA ILE A 6 -12.45 -3.69 17.98
C ILE A 6 -13.20 -3.75 19.31
N ALA A 7 -12.82 -4.66 20.21
CA ALA A 7 -13.43 -4.74 21.54
C ALA A 7 -13.27 -3.42 22.32
N HIS A 8 -12.06 -2.84 22.28
CA HIS A 8 -11.80 -1.54 22.90
C HIS A 8 -12.59 -0.41 22.23
N GLU A 9 -12.66 -0.40 20.89
CA GLU A 9 -13.46 0.59 20.15
C GLU A 9 -14.95 0.49 20.51
N ASN A 10 -15.51 -0.72 20.59
CA ASN A 10 -16.89 -0.95 21.02
C ASN A 10 -17.16 -0.37 22.41
N GLU A 11 -16.25 -0.55 23.37
CA GLU A 11 -16.38 0.02 24.72
C GLU A 11 -16.39 1.54 24.69
N LEU A 12 -15.53 2.16 23.88
CA LEU A 12 -15.50 3.61 23.71
C LEU A 12 -16.82 4.13 23.12
N PHE A 13 -17.35 3.49 22.07
CA PHE A 13 -18.64 3.86 21.50
C PHE A 13 -19.78 3.70 22.51
N ARG A 14 -19.78 2.61 23.29
CA ARG A 14 -20.81 2.42 24.32
C ARG A 14 -20.73 3.42 25.46
N LYS A 15 -19.51 3.86 25.80
CA LYS A 15 -19.27 4.85 26.85
C LYS A 15 -19.64 6.27 26.42
N TYR A 16 -19.27 6.66 25.19
CA TYR A 16 -19.36 8.06 24.75
C TYR A 16 -20.53 8.36 23.80
N VAL A 17 -21.09 7.36 23.14
CA VAL A 17 -22.20 7.55 22.18
C VAL A 17 -23.51 7.04 22.78
N ASP A 18 -23.60 5.75 23.08
CA ASP A 18 -24.82 5.14 23.65
C ASP A 18 -24.51 3.78 24.31
N PRO A 19 -24.92 3.49 25.57
CA PRO A 19 -24.63 2.20 26.22
C PRO A 19 -25.08 0.95 25.44
N SER A 20 -26.09 1.09 24.58
CA SER A 20 -26.63 0.05 23.70
C SER A 20 -26.05 0.07 22.28
N PHE A 21 -25.00 0.86 22.03
CA PHE A 21 -24.39 0.99 20.70
C PHE A 21 -24.01 -0.40 20.14
N PRO A 22 -24.41 -0.70 18.88
CA PRO A 22 -24.22 -2.00 18.28
C PRO A 22 -22.74 -2.34 18.12
N ASP A 23 -22.43 -3.63 18.05
CA ASP A 23 -21.07 -4.08 17.74
C ASP A 23 -20.62 -3.53 16.38
N LEU A 24 -19.43 -2.93 16.34
CA LEU A 24 -18.89 -2.27 15.14
C LEU A 24 -18.68 -3.23 13.97
N ILE A 25 -18.41 -4.52 14.21
CA ILE A 25 -18.31 -5.51 13.12
C ILE A 25 -19.69 -5.80 12.55
N GLU A 26 -20.69 -5.98 13.42
CA GLU A 26 -22.07 -6.19 12.97
C GLU A 26 -22.58 -4.98 12.18
N LEU A 27 -22.27 -3.77 12.62
CA LEU A 27 -22.58 -2.55 11.89
C LEU A 27 -21.85 -2.51 10.53
N ALA A 28 -20.55 -2.83 10.50
CA ALA A 28 -19.74 -2.82 9.29
C ALA A 28 -20.25 -3.83 8.22
N LYS A 29 -20.79 -4.98 8.64
CA LYS A 29 -21.42 -5.95 7.74
C LYS A 29 -22.64 -5.36 7.01
N LEU A 30 -23.38 -4.49 7.68
CA LEU A 30 -24.62 -3.88 7.18
C LEU A 30 -24.38 -2.61 6.36
N CYS A 31 -23.17 -2.02 6.40
CA CYS A 31 -22.86 -0.80 5.65
C CYS A 31 -23.22 -0.96 4.16
N PRO A 32 -24.10 -0.11 3.59
CA PRO A 32 -24.52 -0.25 2.20
C PRO A 32 -23.39 0.07 1.22
N LEU A 33 -22.58 1.08 1.54
CA LEU A 33 -21.41 1.51 0.76
C LEU A 33 -20.18 1.62 1.65
N VAL A 34 -19.00 1.50 1.04
CA VAL A 34 -17.71 1.78 1.69
C VAL A 34 -16.95 2.74 0.81
N MET A 35 -16.80 3.96 1.30
CA MET A 35 -16.01 4.99 0.65
C MET A 35 -14.53 4.81 1.02
N VAL A 36 -13.71 4.56 0.02
CA VAL A 36 -12.29 4.29 0.21
C VAL A 36 -11.51 5.48 -0.33
N ASN A 37 -10.75 6.15 0.55
CA ASN A 37 -9.76 7.14 0.12
C ASN A 37 -8.60 6.42 -0.58
N SER A 38 -8.84 6.01 -1.83
CA SER A 38 -7.85 5.36 -2.68
C SER A 38 -8.27 5.44 -4.14
N ASN A 39 -7.36 5.10 -5.05
CA ASN A 39 -7.62 5.17 -6.49
C ASN A 39 -7.29 3.82 -7.15
N GLU A 40 -8.25 3.31 -7.90
CA GLU A 40 -8.16 2.08 -8.67
C GLU A 40 -7.06 2.08 -9.72
N LEU A 41 -6.63 3.25 -10.22
CA LEU A 41 -5.63 3.37 -11.28
C LEU A 41 -4.22 3.00 -10.83
N TYR A 42 -3.90 3.27 -9.56
CA TYR A 42 -2.61 2.90 -8.98
C TYR A 42 -2.71 1.72 -8.02
N ASN A 43 -3.89 1.36 -7.52
CA ASN A 43 -4.02 0.19 -6.65
C ASN A 43 -3.68 -1.12 -7.36
N LEU A 44 -3.32 -2.12 -6.56
CA LEU A 44 -3.18 -3.48 -7.08
C LEU A 44 -4.56 -4.02 -7.50
N PRO A 45 -4.70 -4.56 -8.71
CA PRO A 45 -5.94 -5.22 -9.14
C PRO A 45 -6.31 -6.34 -8.17
N ARG A 46 -7.56 -6.33 -7.70
CA ARG A 46 -8.11 -7.34 -6.79
C ARG A 46 -9.63 -7.44 -6.98
N PRO A 47 -10.24 -8.60 -6.69
CA PRO A 47 -11.69 -8.69 -6.58
C PRO A 47 -12.22 -7.62 -5.62
N THR A 48 -13.23 -6.89 -6.05
CA THR A 48 -13.89 -5.83 -5.27
C THR A 48 -15.40 -5.96 -5.41
N LEU A 49 -16.13 -5.43 -4.44
CA LEU A 49 -17.58 -5.35 -4.49
C LEU A 49 -18.00 -4.00 -5.09
N HIS A 50 -19.17 -3.97 -5.74
CA HIS A 50 -19.75 -2.73 -6.29
C HIS A 50 -20.10 -1.70 -5.21
N LYS A 51 -20.21 -2.10 -3.94
CA LYS A 51 -20.35 -1.17 -2.79
C LYS A 51 -19.08 -0.40 -2.44
N ILE A 52 -17.92 -0.76 -2.99
CA ILE A 52 -16.66 -0.06 -2.75
C ILE A 52 -16.57 1.12 -3.72
N ILE A 53 -16.63 2.34 -3.17
CA ILE A 53 -16.56 3.58 -3.96
C ILE A 53 -15.21 4.23 -3.71
N TYR A 54 -14.40 4.36 -4.77
CA TYR A 54 -13.08 4.96 -4.71
C TYR A 54 -13.17 6.49 -4.77
N ILE A 55 -12.88 7.13 -3.63
CA ILE A 55 -12.87 8.58 -3.43
C ILE A 55 -11.44 9.10 -3.13
N GLY A 56 -10.42 8.46 -3.70
CA GLY A 56 -9.03 8.85 -3.49
C GLY A 56 -8.67 10.18 -4.13
N GLY A 57 -7.96 11.04 -3.38
CA GLY A 57 -7.52 12.36 -3.85
C GLY A 57 -8.50 13.50 -3.54
N LEU A 58 -9.50 13.27 -2.69
CA LEU A 58 -10.37 14.33 -2.20
C LEU A 58 -9.57 15.47 -1.56
N GLY A 59 -9.87 16.70 -1.94
CA GLY A 59 -9.22 17.90 -1.41
C GLY A 59 -7.75 18.04 -1.82
N MET A 60 -7.31 17.28 -2.82
CA MET A 60 -5.93 17.30 -3.32
C MET A 60 -5.91 17.70 -4.81
N LYS A 61 -6.25 18.95 -5.11
CA LYS A 61 -6.27 19.44 -6.51
C LYS A 61 -5.04 20.24 -6.86
N HIS A 62 -4.63 20.15 -8.12
CA HIS A 62 -3.51 20.93 -8.64
C HIS A 62 -3.75 22.46 -8.54
N LYS A 63 -5.01 22.89 -8.55
CA LYS A 63 -5.36 24.31 -8.39
C LYS A 63 -5.23 24.83 -6.96
N ASP A 64 -5.05 23.94 -5.99
CA ASP A 64 -5.01 24.31 -4.58
C ASP A 64 -3.60 24.72 -4.12
N ALA A 65 -2.57 24.48 -4.94
CA ALA A 65 -1.22 24.96 -4.65
C ALA A 65 -1.15 26.49 -4.69
N LYS A 66 -0.62 27.05 -3.60
CA LYS A 66 -0.40 28.49 -3.46
C LYS A 66 0.99 28.85 -3.99
N PRO A 67 1.17 30.08 -4.50
CA PRO A 67 2.50 30.58 -4.82
C PRO A 67 3.41 30.52 -3.59
N LEU A 68 4.64 30.04 -3.78
CA LEU A 68 5.64 30.02 -2.71
C LEU A 68 6.00 31.44 -2.29
N THR A 69 6.07 31.67 -0.98
CA THR A 69 6.42 32.97 -0.39
C THR A 69 7.61 32.85 0.55
N GLY A 70 8.22 34.00 0.88
CA GLY A 70 9.25 34.09 1.91
C GLY A 70 10.49 33.26 1.60
N GLU A 71 10.95 32.48 2.57
CA GLU A 71 12.18 31.70 2.47
C GLU A 71 12.11 30.56 1.43
N PHE A 72 10.97 29.89 1.31
CA PHE A 72 10.81 28.80 0.34
C PHE A 72 10.94 29.31 -1.09
N LYS A 73 10.37 30.49 -1.38
CA LYS A 73 10.55 31.13 -2.68
C LYS A 73 12.02 31.39 -2.98
N LYS A 74 12.78 31.94 -2.02
CA LYS A 74 14.22 32.22 -2.19
C LYS A 74 15.03 30.96 -2.47
N ILE A 75 14.75 29.87 -1.76
CA ILE A 75 15.43 28.58 -1.96
C ILE A 75 15.12 28.05 -3.37
N VAL A 76 13.84 27.99 -3.74
CA VAL A 76 13.39 27.43 -5.02
C VAL A 76 13.83 28.29 -6.21
N ASP A 77 13.81 29.62 -6.10
CA ASP A 77 14.25 30.54 -7.15
C ASP A 77 15.74 30.30 -7.51
N LYS A 78 16.59 30.10 -6.49
CA LYS A 78 18.02 29.83 -6.65
C LYS A 78 18.33 28.39 -7.11
N ALA A 79 17.47 27.44 -6.77
CA ALA A 79 17.67 26.02 -7.05
C ALA A 79 17.62 25.72 -8.56
N LYS A 80 18.45 24.77 -9.02
CA LYS A 80 18.25 24.10 -10.31
C LYS A 80 17.18 23.00 -10.18
N ARG A 81 17.29 22.19 -9.13
CA ARG A 81 16.33 21.16 -8.74
C ARG A 81 16.09 21.22 -7.23
N VAL A 82 14.90 20.84 -6.80
CA VAL A 82 14.52 20.75 -5.39
C VAL A 82 14.15 19.32 -5.05
N ALA A 83 14.64 18.83 -3.91
CA ALA A 83 14.22 17.56 -3.34
C ALA A 83 13.66 17.81 -1.93
N LEU A 84 12.48 17.25 -1.66
CA LEU A 84 11.84 17.37 -0.35
C LEU A 84 12.11 16.11 0.46
N MET A 85 12.31 16.24 1.76
CA MET A 85 12.38 15.11 2.69
C MET A 85 11.46 15.31 3.88
N THR A 86 10.59 14.34 4.14
CA THR A 86 9.63 14.38 5.25
C THR A 86 9.15 12.98 5.63
N PHE A 87 9.16 12.66 6.93
CA PHE A 87 8.56 11.44 7.46
C PHE A 87 7.15 11.67 8.02
N GLY A 88 6.50 12.76 7.61
CA GLY A 88 5.16 13.13 8.08
C GLY A 88 5.17 13.75 9.47
N SER A 89 3.99 13.91 10.07
CA SER A 89 3.81 14.45 11.42
C SER A 89 3.83 13.38 12.51
N HIS A 90 3.57 12.12 12.16
CA HIS A 90 3.49 11.03 13.14
C HIS A 90 4.86 10.44 13.49
N ALA A 91 5.78 10.37 12.53
CA ALA A 91 7.13 9.89 12.79
C ALA A 91 8.00 11.08 13.21
N ASN A 92 8.40 11.11 14.48
CA ASN A 92 9.30 12.14 14.98
C ASN A 92 10.68 12.02 14.30
N SER A 93 10.98 12.97 13.41
CA SER A 93 12.24 12.98 12.65
C SER A 93 13.47 13.22 13.53
N THR A 94 13.32 13.82 14.72
CA THR A 94 14.46 14.05 15.64
C THR A 94 14.93 12.76 16.31
N ALA A 95 14.03 11.77 16.45
CA ALA A 95 14.32 10.44 16.96
C ALA A 95 15.03 9.54 15.94
N MET A 96 15.29 10.04 14.74
CA MET A 96 16.07 9.33 13.72
C MET A 96 17.47 8.98 14.27
N PRO A 97 17.97 7.75 14.07
CA PRO A 97 19.31 7.37 14.47
C PRO A 97 20.38 8.31 13.89
N GLN A 98 21.43 8.59 14.65
CA GLN A 98 22.50 9.47 14.18
C GLN A 98 23.15 8.96 12.89
N SER A 99 23.26 7.64 12.73
CA SER A 99 23.77 7.01 11.50
C SER A 99 22.94 7.38 10.26
N TRP A 100 21.61 7.43 10.37
CA TRP A 100 20.74 7.84 9.27
C TRP A 100 20.89 9.33 8.96
N LYS A 101 20.92 10.18 10.00
CA LYS A 101 21.15 11.63 9.82
C LYS A 101 22.44 11.88 9.03
N GLN A 102 23.52 11.20 9.42
CA GLN A 102 24.80 11.28 8.69
C GLN A 102 24.70 10.71 7.28
N ALA A 103 24.03 9.59 7.07
CA ALA A 103 23.82 9.02 5.74
C ALA A 103 23.14 10.02 4.80
N PHE A 104 22.03 10.64 5.22
CA PHE A 104 21.35 11.66 4.43
C PHE A 104 22.23 12.87 4.14
N LEU A 105 22.84 13.47 5.16
CA LEU A 105 23.67 14.67 4.98
C LEU A 105 24.89 14.40 4.08
N ASN A 106 25.52 13.23 4.23
CA ASN A 106 26.66 12.83 3.38
C ASN A 106 26.23 12.59 1.94
N SER A 107 25.08 11.93 1.72
CA SER A 107 24.54 11.75 0.37
C SER A 107 24.12 13.08 -0.26
N PHE A 108 23.42 13.96 0.45
CA PHE A 108 22.97 15.25 -0.09
C PHE A 108 24.13 16.14 -0.52
N ARG A 109 25.27 16.07 0.18
CA ARG A 109 26.50 16.78 -0.19
C ARG A 109 27.02 16.41 -1.59
N THR A 110 26.76 15.19 -2.07
CA THR A 110 27.23 14.75 -3.39
C THR A 110 26.37 15.26 -4.55
N PHE A 111 25.26 15.95 -4.28
CA PHE A 111 24.35 16.51 -5.30
C PHE A 111 24.24 18.04 -5.17
N PRO A 112 25.31 18.81 -5.50
CA PRO A 112 25.33 20.26 -5.30
C PRO A 112 24.32 21.03 -6.16
N ASP A 113 23.80 20.43 -7.24
CA ASP A 113 22.77 21.01 -8.10
C ASP A 113 21.33 20.83 -7.55
N VAL A 114 21.18 20.17 -6.41
CA VAL A 114 19.88 19.89 -5.76
C VAL A 114 19.84 20.57 -4.41
N GLU A 115 18.83 21.41 -4.22
CA GLU A 115 18.50 21.98 -2.91
C GLU A 115 17.56 21.03 -2.16
N PHE A 116 18.02 20.52 -1.01
CA PHE A 116 17.27 19.59 -0.17
C PHE A 116 16.54 20.34 0.93
N ILE A 117 15.22 20.31 0.93
CA ILE A 117 14.38 20.91 1.99
C ILE A 117 13.87 19.77 2.87
N ILE A 118 14.30 19.77 4.13
CA ILE A 118 14.01 18.69 5.07
C ILE A 118 13.08 19.21 6.16
N ARG A 119 11.95 18.53 6.37
CA ARG A 119 11.15 18.75 7.57
C ARG A 119 11.87 18.15 8.78
N TYR A 120 12.42 19.01 9.63
CA TYR A 120 13.19 18.63 10.81
C TYR A 120 13.03 19.69 11.91
N GLU A 121 12.56 19.29 13.09
CA GLU A 121 12.28 20.18 14.21
C GLU A 121 13.43 20.25 15.24
N GLY A 122 14.44 19.39 15.10
CA GLY A 122 15.58 19.30 16.02
C GLY A 122 16.66 20.33 15.71
N LYS A 123 17.48 20.65 16.73
CA LYS A 123 18.62 21.59 16.63
C LYS A 123 19.99 20.89 16.67
N ASP A 124 20.02 19.57 16.80
CA ASP A 124 21.24 18.77 16.91
C ASP A 124 22.11 18.78 15.64
N LEU A 125 21.52 19.20 14.52
CA LEU A 125 22.16 19.34 13.21
C LEU A 125 22.54 20.79 12.85
N ASP A 126 22.24 21.76 13.73
CA ASP A 126 22.55 23.18 13.47
C ASP A 126 24.07 23.37 13.26
N GLY A 127 24.43 24.08 12.19
CA GLY A 127 25.83 24.30 11.79
C GLY A 127 26.57 23.08 11.25
N LYS A 128 25.90 21.92 11.12
CA LYS A 128 26.50 20.65 10.64
C LYS A 128 25.97 20.22 9.26
N THR A 129 25.05 20.97 8.68
CA THR A 129 24.43 20.65 7.39
C THR A 129 25.28 21.12 6.22
N PRO A 130 25.27 20.40 5.08
CA PRO A 130 25.77 20.91 3.81
C PRO A 130 25.05 22.21 3.39
N THR A 131 25.69 23.01 2.54
CA THR A 131 25.16 24.30 2.08
C THR A 131 23.89 24.19 1.25
N ASN A 132 23.65 23.02 0.63
CA ASN A 132 22.45 22.71 -0.15
C ASN A 132 21.35 22.00 0.66
N VAL A 133 21.45 22.01 1.99
CA VAL A 133 20.47 21.38 2.88
C VAL A 133 19.82 22.43 3.77
N HIS A 134 18.49 22.50 3.71
CA HIS A 134 17.66 23.45 4.43
C HIS A 134 16.76 22.71 5.42
N LEU A 135 17.07 22.80 6.71
CA LEU A 135 16.22 22.25 7.77
C LEU A 135 15.10 23.23 8.09
N LYS A 136 13.86 22.73 8.13
CA LYS A 136 12.67 23.52 8.47
C LYS A 136 11.75 22.73 9.41
N PRO A 137 11.25 23.33 10.49
CA PRO A 137 10.30 22.64 11.38
C PRO A 137 8.99 22.31 10.66
N TRP A 138 8.61 23.14 9.67
CA TRP A 138 7.42 22.97 8.85
C TRP A 138 7.73 23.30 7.39
N ILE A 139 7.07 22.62 6.45
CA ILE A 139 7.20 22.86 5.01
C ILE A 139 5.82 22.91 4.35
N PRO A 140 5.58 23.82 3.38
CA PRO A 140 4.37 23.82 2.56
C PRO A 140 4.48 22.72 1.50
N GLN A 141 4.33 21.46 1.93
CA GLN A 141 4.64 20.28 1.12
C GLN A 141 3.87 20.24 -0.20
N SER A 142 2.55 20.49 -0.18
CA SER A 142 1.74 20.50 -1.41
C SER A 142 2.22 21.57 -2.39
N ASP A 143 2.46 22.80 -1.92
CA ASP A 143 2.91 23.92 -2.76
C ASP A 143 4.32 23.66 -3.33
N LEU A 144 5.22 23.10 -2.52
CA LEU A 144 6.56 22.73 -2.96
C LEU A 144 6.52 21.59 -3.99
N LEU A 145 5.73 20.53 -3.77
CA LEU A 145 5.62 19.41 -4.70
C LEU A 145 5.08 19.82 -6.07
N GLN A 146 4.16 20.79 -6.10
CA GLN A 146 3.57 21.31 -7.32
C GLN A 146 4.45 22.34 -8.03
N ASN A 147 5.60 22.69 -7.46
CA ASN A 147 6.59 23.51 -8.15
C ASN A 147 7.33 22.71 -9.24
N GLU A 148 7.54 23.30 -10.41
CA GLU A 148 8.20 22.67 -11.56
C GLU A 148 9.64 22.20 -11.28
N LYS A 149 10.35 22.87 -10.36
CA LYS A 149 11.73 22.52 -9.99
C LYS A 149 11.79 21.35 -9.02
N THR A 150 10.67 20.91 -8.46
CA THR A 150 10.65 19.78 -7.52
C THR A 150 10.80 18.46 -8.27
N ALA A 151 11.96 17.85 -8.07
CA ALA A 151 12.40 16.67 -8.78
C ALA A 151 12.11 15.38 -8.00
N LEU A 152 11.98 15.45 -6.68
CA LEU A 152 11.94 14.26 -5.82
C LEU A 152 11.27 14.53 -4.47
N LEU A 153 10.56 13.53 -3.95
CA LEU A 153 10.15 13.44 -2.56
C LEU A 153 10.74 12.19 -1.88
N ILE A 154 11.50 12.41 -0.82
CA ILE A 154 11.99 11.40 0.10
C ILE A 154 11.00 11.31 1.26
N THR A 155 10.37 10.15 1.45
CA THR A 155 9.30 10.02 2.45
C THR A 155 9.27 8.64 3.10
N HIS A 156 8.52 8.51 4.18
CA HIS A 156 8.22 7.23 4.81
C HIS A 156 7.17 6.42 4.02
N GLY A 157 6.53 7.00 3.00
CA GLY A 157 5.50 6.32 2.22
C GLY A 157 4.11 6.34 2.88
N GLY A 158 3.85 7.33 3.73
CA GLY A 158 2.49 7.59 4.23
C GLY A 158 1.53 7.86 3.07
N TYR A 159 0.28 7.41 3.22
CA TYR A 159 -0.67 7.36 2.11
C TYR A 159 -0.97 8.74 1.49
N ASN A 160 -1.11 9.79 2.32
CA ASN A 160 -1.33 11.15 1.83
C ASN A 160 -0.12 11.68 1.03
N SER A 161 1.11 11.46 1.51
CA SER A 161 2.32 11.85 0.78
C SER A 161 2.45 11.12 -0.56
N LEU A 162 2.02 9.85 -0.62
CA LEU A 162 1.95 9.11 -1.88
C LEU A 162 0.97 9.77 -2.86
N GLN A 163 -0.24 10.14 -2.40
CA GLN A 163 -1.21 10.84 -3.24
C GLN A 163 -0.71 12.21 -3.71
N GLU A 164 -0.14 13.01 -2.81
CA GLU A 164 0.43 14.32 -3.14
C GLU A 164 1.58 14.25 -4.15
N ALA A 165 2.42 13.21 -4.07
CA ALA A 165 3.47 12.99 -5.06
C ALA A 165 2.90 12.57 -6.42
N ILE A 166 1.86 11.72 -6.43
CA ILE A 166 1.18 11.28 -7.66
C ILE A 166 0.51 12.48 -8.35
N ILE A 167 -0.29 13.29 -7.64
CA ILE A 167 -0.97 14.45 -8.25
C ILE A 167 0.02 15.52 -8.72
N SER A 168 1.21 15.58 -8.12
CA SER A 168 2.28 16.50 -8.52
C SER A 168 3.15 15.94 -9.65
N GLY A 169 3.08 14.63 -9.90
CA GLY A 169 3.94 13.94 -10.87
C GLY A 169 5.41 13.97 -10.43
N VAL A 170 5.65 13.83 -9.12
CA VAL A 170 6.98 13.83 -8.50
C VAL A 170 7.34 12.40 -8.10
N PRO A 171 8.49 11.87 -8.52
CA PRO A 171 8.92 10.53 -8.14
C PRO A 171 9.32 10.46 -6.65
N LEU A 172 9.40 9.23 -6.14
CA LEU A 172 9.57 8.95 -4.71
C LEU A 172 10.83 8.14 -4.39
N ILE A 173 11.50 8.49 -3.29
CA ILE A 173 12.36 7.56 -2.54
C ILE A 173 11.65 7.29 -1.22
N MET A 174 11.30 6.03 -0.95
CA MET A 174 10.52 5.69 0.24
C MET A 174 11.30 4.85 1.23
N ILE A 175 11.24 5.23 2.50
CA ILE A 175 11.82 4.49 3.63
C ILE A 175 10.69 4.11 4.60
N PRO A 176 9.96 3.01 4.32
CA PRO A 176 8.85 2.59 5.17
C PRO A 176 9.28 2.28 6.60
N LEU A 177 8.52 2.81 7.56
CA LEU A 177 8.80 2.65 8.99
C LEU A 177 7.90 1.59 9.63
N PHE A 178 6.58 1.65 9.38
CA PHE A 178 5.56 0.77 9.95
C PHE A 178 4.21 0.84 9.20
N GLY A 179 3.24 0.03 9.62
CA GLY A 179 1.86 0.11 9.14
C GLY A 179 1.70 -0.27 7.66
N ASP A 180 0.93 0.54 6.92
CA ASP A 180 0.62 0.38 5.50
C ASP A 180 1.74 0.88 4.57
N GLN A 181 2.70 1.64 5.10
CA GLN A 181 3.79 2.27 4.35
C GLN A 181 4.58 1.30 3.45
N PRO A 182 4.92 0.06 3.87
CA PRO A 182 5.61 -0.88 2.97
C PRO A 182 4.75 -1.29 1.77
N GLY A 183 3.43 -1.34 1.92
CA GLY A 183 2.48 -1.59 0.83
C GLY A 183 2.45 -0.43 -0.16
N ASN A 184 2.39 0.80 0.35
CA ASN A 184 2.46 2.02 -0.45
C ASN A 184 3.78 2.11 -1.23
N ALA A 185 4.90 1.72 -0.61
CA ALA A 185 6.19 1.69 -1.27
C ALA A 185 6.27 0.67 -2.40
N LYS A 186 5.74 -0.53 -2.19
CA LYS A 186 5.62 -1.53 -3.27
C LYS A 186 4.77 -1.04 -4.43
N LEU A 187 3.75 -0.23 -4.15
CA LEU A 187 2.90 0.36 -5.19
C LEU A 187 3.68 1.27 -6.13
N ALA A 188 4.41 2.23 -5.55
CA ALA A 188 5.19 3.19 -6.32
C ALA A 188 6.36 2.53 -7.07
N VAL A 189 6.99 1.52 -6.48
CA VAL A 189 8.00 0.68 -7.17
C VAL A 189 7.38 -0.05 -8.36
N LYS A 190 6.23 -0.71 -8.16
CA LYS A 190 5.54 -1.46 -9.23
C LYS A 190 5.20 -0.58 -10.42
N HIS A 191 4.75 0.64 -10.17
CA HIS A 191 4.40 1.61 -11.21
C HIS A 191 5.58 2.43 -11.72
N GLY A 192 6.80 2.15 -11.25
CA GLY A 192 8.03 2.74 -11.77
C GLY A 192 8.25 4.21 -11.40
N PHE A 193 7.46 4.79 -10.49
CA PHE A 193 7.62 6.19 -10.08
C PHE A 193 8.29 6.36 -8.72
N GLY A 194 8.81 5.28 -8.13
CA GLY A 194 9.66 5.41 -6.95
C GLY A 194 10.48 4.18 -6.65
N CYS A 195 11.44 4.34 -5.75
CA CYS A 195 12.23 3.24 -5.18
C CYS A 195 12.00 3.15 -3.67
N SER A 196 12.37 2.02 -3.07
CA SER A 196 12.22 1.80 -1.64
C SER A 196 13.53 1.34 -1.02
N ILE A 197 13.91 1.98 0.09
CA ILE A 197 15.03 1.61 0.94
C ILE A 197 14.45 1.01 2.22
N ARG A 198 14.90 -0.19 2.61
CA ARG A 198 14.47 -0.74 3.90
C ARG A 198 15.10 0.06 5.02
N LYS A 199 14.35 0.31 6.10
CA LYS A 199 14.87 1.05 7.26
C LYS A 199 16.20 0.51 7.80
N GLY A 200 16.40 -0.81 7.80
CA GLY A 200 17.65 -1.44 8.24
C GLY A 200 18.84 -1.26 7.29
N GLU A 201 18.62 -0.72 6.09
CA GLU A 201 19.62 -0.61 5.01
C GLU A 201 19.95 0.86 4.68
N VAL A 202 19.52 1.80 5.54
CA VAL A 202 19.81 3.23 5.34
C VAL A 202 21.29 3.48 5.63
N THR A 203 22.08 3.61 4.57
CA THR A 203 23.49 4.01 4.57
C THR A 203 23.72 5.11 3.54
N THR A 204 24.86 5.80 3.62
CA THR A 204 25.25 6.83 2.65
C THR A 204 25.24 6.27 1.23
N GLU A 205 25.79 5.07 1.04
CA GLU A 205 25.89 4.43 -0.26
C GLU A 205 24.50 4.13 -0.83
N MET A 206 23.59 3.61 -0.01
CA MET A 206 22.24 3.27 -0.43
C MET A 206 21.42 4.51 -0.78
N VAL A 207 21.49 5.56 0.05
CA VAL A 207 20.78 6.83 -0.19
C VAL A 207 21.35 7.52 -1.44
N THR A 208 22.67 7.60 -1.58
CA THR A 208 23.31 8.18 -2.77
C THR A 208 22.92 7.44 -4.04
N LYS A 209 22.93 6.09 -4.01
CA LYS A 209 22.51 5.28 -5.15
C LYS A 209 21.04 5.51 -5.51
N ALA A 210 20.17 5.58 -4.52
CA ALA A 210 18.75 5.84 -4.75
C ALA A 210 18.51 7.24 -5.34
N LEU A 211 19.20 8.26 -4.83
CA LEU A 211 19.17 9.63 -5.38
C LEU A 211 19.64 9.65 -6.82
N ASP A 212 20.78 9.01 -7.12
CA ASP A 212 21.34 8.97 -8.47
C ASP A 212 20.37 8.33 -9.47
N ILE A 213 19.82 7.16 -9.12
CA ILE A 213 18.87 6.45 -9.97
C ILE A 213 17.62 7.31 -10.23
N VAL A 214 16.99 7.88 -9.20
CA VAL A 214 15.72 8.60 -9.38
C VAL A 214 15.92 9.97 -10.04
N LEU A 215 17.03 10.66 -9.77
CA LEU A 215 17.28 12.01 -10.31
C LEU A 215 17.85 12.00 -11.74
N HIS A 216 18.51 10.93 -12.17
CA HIS A 216 19.14 10.85 -13.50
C HIS A 216 18.42 9.89 -14.46
N ASN A 217 17.55 9.00 -13.99
CA ASN A 217 16.73 8.16 -14.87
C ASN A 217 15.34 8.79 -15.09
N SER A 218 15.10 9.33 -16.30
CA SER A 218 13.86 10.01 -16.65
C SER A 218 12.62 9.12 -16.53
N SER A 219 12.75 7.78 -16.63
CA SER A 219 11.62 6.85 -16.54
C SER A 219 10.82 6.98 -15.25
N TYR A 220 11.46 7.36 -14.13
CA TYR A 220 10.77 7.62 -12.86
C TYR A 220 9.85 8.83 -12.95
N LYS A 221 10.37 9.93 -13.51
CA LYS A 221 9.59 11.17 -13.71
C LYS A 221 8.49 10.96 -14.74
N GLU A 222 8.79 10.30 -15.85
CA GLU A 222 7.81 9.96 -16.89
C GLU A 222 6.67 9.10 -16.33
N SER A 223 6.99 8.08 -15.54
CA SER A 223 6.00 7.23 -14.88
C SER A 223 5.16 8.02 -13.87
N ALA A 224 5.78 8.90 -13.08
CA ALA A 224 5.07 9.78 -12.14
C ALA A 224 4.09 10.72 -12.88
N VAL A 225 4.55 11.38 -13.95
CA VAL A 225 3.72 12.28 -14.78
C VAL A 225 2.62 11.51 -15.50
N ARG A 226 2.90 10.30 -15.99
CA ARG A 226 1.88 9.43 -16.60
C ARG A 226 0.79 9.09 -15.58
N MET A 227 1.18 8.68 -14.37
CA MET A 227 0.23 8.36 -13.30
C MET A 227 -0.59 9.60 -12.89
N ARG A 228 0.05 10.77 -12.74
CA ARG A 228 -0.62 12.05 -12.53
C ARG A 228 -1.71 12.28 -13.57
N ASN A 229 -1.35 12.18 -14.84
CA ASN A 229 -2.27 12.46 -15.94
C ASN A 229 -3.45 11.47 -15.95
N MET A 230 -3.21 10.20 -15.62
CA MET A 230 -4.28 9.21 -15.47
C MET A 230 -5.24 9.57 -14.33
N VAL A 231 -4.72 9.95 -13.16
CA VAL A 231 -5.54 10.34 -12.00
C VAL A 231 -6.35 11.61 -12.29
N LEU A 232 -5.72 12.65 -12.84
CA LEU A 232 -6.40 13.92 -13.15
C LEU A 232 -7.46 13.78 -14.25
N LYS A 233 -7.21 12.93 -15.25
CA LYS A 233 -8.15 12.69 -16.37
C LYS A 233 -9.14 11.56 -16.11
N LYS A 234 -9.18 11.00 -14.89
CA LYS A 234 -10.15 9.97 -14.53
C LYS A 234 -11.57 10.50 -14.80
N PRO A 235 -12.44 9.77 -15.53
CA PRO A 235 -13.78 10.26 -15.87
C PRO A 235 -14.65 10.58 -14.64
N SER A 236 -14.54 9.76 -13.59
CA SER A 236 -15.30 9.93 -12.36
C SER A 236 -14.44 10.63 -11.30
N GLN A 237 -14.84 11.84 -10.93
CA GLN A 237 -14.12 12.65 -9.95
C GLN A 237 -14.50 12.26 -8.50
N PRO A 238 -13.55 12.21 -7.56
CA PRO A 238 -13.79 11.80 -6.18
C PRO A 238 -14.88 12.61 -5.47
N GLU A 239 -14.91 13.94 -5.64
CA GLU A 239 -15.90 14.80 -4.99
C GLU A 239 -17.31 14.53 -5.52
N GLU A 240 -17.45 14.34 -6.83
CA GLU A 240 -18.72 14.03 -7.46
C GLU A 240 -19.24 12.67 -7.01
N LEU A 241 -18.37 11.66 -6.97
CA LEU A 241 -18.70 10.34 -6.46
C LEU A 241 -19.14 10.40 -5.00
N LEU A 242 -18.42 11.15 -4.16
CA LEU A 242 -18.76 11.32 -2.76
C LEU A 242 -20.17 11.89 -2.60
N VAL A 243 -20.48 13.00 -3.27
CA VAL A 243 -21.79 13.67 -3.18
C VAL A 243 -22.90 12.74 -3.69
N LYS A 244 -22.78 12.25 -4.93
CA LYS A 244 -23.84 11.46 -5.57
C LYS A 244 -24.15 10.16 -4.81
N TRP A 245 -23.12 9.44 -4.34
CA TRP A 245 -23.35 8.22 -3.57
C TRP A 245 -23.89 8.50 -2.16
N THR A 246 -23.53 9.64 -1.57
CA THR A 246 -24.11 10.06 -0.28
C THR A 246 -25.60 10.38 -0.44
N GLU A 247 -25.97 11.18 -1.45
CA GLU A 247 -27.37 11.50 -1.76
C GLU A 247 -28.18 10.24 -2.05
N PHE A 248 -27.62 9.33 -2.85
CA PHE A 248 -28.25 8.05 -3.17
C PHE A 248 -28.51 7.20 -1.90
N VAL A 249 -27.54 7.09 -1.00
CA VAL A 249 -27.75 6.37 0.27
C VAL A 249 -28.72 7.11 1.19
N ALA A 250 -28.75 8.43 1.17
CA ALA A 250 -29.73 9.19 1.95
C ALA A 250 -31.17 8.94 1.48
N GLU A 251 -31.38 8.83 0.17
CA GLU A 251 -32.68 8.54 -0.45
C GLU A 251 -33.14 7.09 -0.17
N PHE A 252 -32.28 6.11 -0.47
CA PHE A 252 -32.67 4.69 -0.44
C PHE A 252 -32.40 4.00 0.90
N LYS A 253 -31.55 4.59 1.76
CA LYS A 253 -31.14 4.13 3.10
C LYS A 253 -30.38 2.81 3.12
N GLN A 254 -30.97 1.74 2.60
CA GLN A 254 -30.40 0.40 2.55
C GLN A 254 -30.19 -0.05 1.10
N LEU A 255 -29.08 -0.75 0.86
CA LEU A 255 -28.73 -1.30 -0.45
C LEU A 255 -28.43 -2.82 -0.34
N PRO A 256 -29.44 -3.66 -0.03
CA PRO A 256 -29.24 -5.09 0.18
C PRO A 256 -28.64 -5.79 -1.05
N ASN A 257 -28.93 -5.28 -2.25
CA ASN A 257 -28.42 -5.79 -3.52
C ASN A 257 -26.88 -5.67 -3.66
N LEU A 258 -26.24 -4.80 -2.86
CA LEU A 258 -24.79 -4.62 -2.87
C LEU A 258 -24.08 -5.34 -1.71
N VAL A 259 -24.85 -5.93 -0.79
CA VAL A 259 -24.31 -6.69 0.34
C VAL A 259 -24.10 -8.14 -0.10
N PRO A 260 -22.87 -8.66 -0.09
CA PRO A 260 -22.61 -10.04 -0.51
C PRO A 260 -23.27 -11.02 0.46
N TYR A 261 -23.82 -12.12 -0.06
CA TYR A 261 -24.47 -13.14 0.77
C TYR A 261 -23.51 -13.82 1.76
N SER A 262 -22.20 -13.74 1.51
CA SER A 262 -21.16 -14.28 2.39
C SER A 262 -21.22 -13.78 3.83
N VAL A 263 -21.79 -12.59 4.08
CA VAL A 263 -21.96 -12.07 5.45
C VAL A 263 -22.96 -12.86 6.29
N LYS A 264 -23.81 -13.67 5.65
CA LYS A 264 -24.83 -14.51 6.28
C LYS A 264 -24.37 -15.97 6.47
N LEU A 265 -23.25 -16.36 5.87
CA LEU A 265 -22.76 -17.73 5.92
C LEU A 265 -22.09 -18.03 7.27
N ASN A 266 -22.32 -19.23 7.78
CA ASN A 266 -21.57 -19.73 8.93
C ASN A 266 -20.17 -20.22 8.51
N PHE A 267 -19.33 -20.53 9.49
CA PHE A 267 -17.95 -20.97 9.25
C PHE A 267 -17.84 -22.20 8.33
N ILE A 268 -18.74 -23.18 8.48
CA ILE A 268 -18.72 -24.41 7.68
C ILE A 268 -19.03 -24.10 6.21
N GLN A 269 -20.10 -23.33 5.98
CA GLN A 269 -20.54 -22.93 4.63
C GLN A 269 -19.53 -22.02 3.95
N TYR A 270 -18.98 -21.04 4.67
CA TYR A 270 -18.02 -20.10 4.11
C TYR A 270 -16.73 -20.78 3.65
N HIS A 271 -16.28 -21.81 4.37
CA HIS A 271 -15.08 -22.58 4.04
C HIS A 271 -15.37 -23.87 3.25
N CYS A 272 -16.63 -24.11 2.87
CA CYS A 272 -17.08 -25.31 2.15
C CYS A 272 -16.57 -26.62 2.76
N LEU A 273 -16.54 -26.72 4.10
CA LEU A 273 -15.91 -27.86 4.79
C LEU A 273 -16.64 -29.19 4.52
N ASP A 274 -17.95 -29.12 4.33
CA ASP A 274 -18.81 -30.22 3.91
C ASP A 274 -18.43 -30.75 2.51
N VAL A 275 -18.21 -29.85 1.54
CA VAL A 275 -17.77 -30.20 0.19
C VAL A 275 -16.36 -30.79 0.21
N ILE A 276 -15.44 -30.19 0.96
CA ILE A 276 -14.06 -30.69 1.11
C ILE A 276 -14.08 -32.10 1.72
N ALA A 277 -14.88 -32.32 2.77
CA ALA A 277 -15.01 -33.63 3.40
C ALA A 277 -15.56 -34.67 2.42
N LEU A 278 -16.61 -34.33 1.64
CA LEU A 278 -17.17 -35.22 0.62
C LEU A 278 -16.14 -35.60 -0.45
N LEU A 279 -15.43 -34.61 -1.02
CA LEU A 279 -14.39 -34.85 -2.02
C LEU A 279 -13.22 -35.67 -1.45
N GLY A 280 -12.87 -35.45 -0.19
CA GLY A 280 -11.88 -36.25 0.54
C GLY A 280 -12.30 -37.72 0.67
N ILE A 281 -13.55 -37.98 1.04
CA ILE A 281 -14.11 -39.34 1.13
C ILE A 281 -14.09 -40.03 -0.23
N ILE A 282 -14.54 -39.36 -1.30
CA ILE A 282 -14.55 -39.91 -2.67
C ILE A 282 -13.12 -40.30 -3.09
N THR A 283 -12.16 -39.42 -2.83
CA THR A 283 -10.75 -39.65 -3.16
C THR A 283 -10.16 -40.82 -2.36
N LEU A 284 -10.50 -40.93 -1.07
CA LEU A 284 -10.08 -42.04 -0.23
C LEU A 284 -10.65 -43.38 -0.72
N VAL A 285 -11.94 -43.43 -1.07
CA VAL A 285 -12.58 -44.64 -1.60
C VAL A 285 -11.95 -45.05 -2.92
N ALA A 286 -11.72 -44.11 -3.84
CA ALA A 286 -11.04 -44.38 -5.10
C ALA A 286 -9.62 -44.94 -4.88
N LEU A 287 -8.85 -44.37 -3.95
CA LEU A 287 -7.52 -44.85 -3.58
C LEU A 287 -7.57 -46.28 -3.03
N ILE A 288 -8.54 -46.57 -2.15
CA ILE A 288 -8.76 -47.93 -1.62
C ILE A 288 -9.05 -48.91 -2.76
N ILE A 289 -9.94 -48.56 -3.69
CA ILE A 289 -10.27 -49.41 -4.85
C ILE A 289 -9.02 -49.68 -5.70
N VAL A 290 -8.22 -48.66 -6.01
CA VAL A 290 -6.97 -48.81 -6.78
C VAL A 290 -6.00 -49.74 -6.04
N ILE A 291 -5.80 -49.55 -4.73
CA ILE A 291 -4.94 -50.43 -3.91
C ILE A 291 -5.46 -51.87 -3.94
N GLN A 292 -6.78 -52.09 -3.85
CA GLN A 292 -7.36 -53.42 -3.92
C GLN A 292 -7.15 -54.06 -5.29
N ILE A 293 -7.36 -53.32 -6.39
CA ILE A 293 -7.08 -53.79 -7.75
C ILE A 293 -5.61 -54.17 -7.91
N LEU A 294 -4.68 -53.32 -7.47
CA LEU A 294 -3.24 -53.60 -7.51
C LEU A 294 -2.85 -54.84 -6.68
N LYS A 295 -3.46 -55.02 -5.50
CA LYS A 295 -3.27 -56.23 -4.68
C LYS A 295 -3.81 -57.48 -5.39
N LEU A 296 -4.95 -57.38 -6.05
CA LEU A 296 -5.56 -58.47 -6.80
C LEU A 296 -4.74 -58.85 -8.04
N THR A 297 -4.28 -57.87 -8.82
CA THR A 297 -3.41 -58.11 -9.98
C THR A 297 -2.06 -58.70 -9.56
N TYR A 298 -1.45 -58.17 -8.50
CA TYR A 298 -0.23 -58.75 -7.91
C TYR A 298 -0.43 -60.21 -7.49
N ARG A 299 -1.51 -60.51 -6.73
CA ARG A 299 -1.86 -61.89 -6.35
C ARG A 299 -2.08 -62.80 -7.55
N PHE A 300 -2.72 -62.29 -8.61
CA PHE A 300 -2.97 -63.06 -9.84
C PHE A 300 -1.67 -63.36 -10.60
N ILE A 301 -0.77 -62.37 -10.72
CA ILE A 301 0.56 -62.54 -11.33
C ILE A 301 1.39 -63.55 -10.51
N CYS A 302 1.45 -63.40 -9.18
CA CYS A 302 2.15 -64.34 -8.31
C CYS A 302 1.60 -65.76 -8.44
N ARG A 303 0.27 -65.95 -8.47
CA ARG A 303 -0.38 -67.26 -8.68
C ARG A 303 -0.01 -67.88 -10.02
N LYS A 304 0.00 -67.10 -11.11
CA LYS A 304 0.44 -67.59 -12.44
C LYS A 304 1.92 -67.99 -12.45
N ILE A 305 2.80 -67.23 -11.79
CA ILE A 305 4.23 -67.56 -11.69
C ILE A 305 4.43 -68.87 -10.89
N THR A 306 3.71 -69.06 -9.78
CA THR A 306 3.77 -70.32 -9.01
C THR A 306 3.19 -71.51 -9.76
N ALA A 307 2.11 -71.33 -10.54
CA ALA A 307 1.53 -72.39 -11.37
C ALA A 307 2.41 -72.76 -12.57
N GLY A 308 3.12 -71.79 -13.17
CA GLY A 308 4.09 -72.03 -14.25
C GLY A 308 5.31 -72.83 -13.80
N LYS A 309 5.79 -72.64 -12.56
CA LYS A 309 6.87 -73.44 -11.98
C LYS A 309 6.49 -74.91 -11.70
N GLY A 310 5.20 -75.22 -11.57
CA GLY A 310 4.70 -76.59 -11.37
C GLY A 310 4.70 -77.44 -12.65
N LYS A 311 4.61 -76.83 -13.84
CA LYS A 311 4.59 -77.55 -15.13
C LYS A 311 5.98 -77.85 -15.71
N LEU A 312 7.05 -77.23 -15.19
CA LEU A 312 8.43 -77.41 -15.65
C LEU A 312 9.18 -78.55 -14.92
N LYS A 313 8.53 -79.29 -14.01
CA LYS A 313 9.09 -80.47 -13.33
C LYS A 313 8.57 -81.80 -13.88
N THR A 314 7.97 -81.80 -15.07
CA THR A 314 7.45 -83.01 -15.73
C THR A 314 7.89 -83.04 -17.19
N GLN A 315 9.20 -83.12 -17.40
CA GLN A 315 9.86 -83.68 -18.57
C GLN A 315 11.16 -84.33 -18.10
#